data_AF-A0A920HDI5-F1
#
_entry.id   AF-A0A920HDI5-F1
#
_cell.length_a   1.000
_cell.length_b   1.000
_cell.length_c   1.000
_cell.angle_alpha   90.00
_cell.angle_beta   90.00
_cell.angle_gamma   90.00
#
_symmetry.space_group_name_H-M   'P 1'
#
loop_
_entity.id
_entity.type
_entity.pdbx_description
1 polymer ?
#
loop_
_entity_poly.entity_id
_entity_poly.type
_entity_poly.pdbx_seq_one_letter_code
_entity_poly.pdbx_strand_id
1 'polypeptide(L)'
;MLLDKNSPLFLRWRYLPKLVPFLFNYLKKCTEEDVNTYAKGMLPLIYDAVEQHKTLAKGTPAETFIKDADYCFGYDTETRYLDDQSSWALRKQLGFEFQVQSGEQYAKTDPLYAGKFHTVVRCKQHGMVSDPGAYVKALAQHFEDSGGELVLADVTGLGQDNTGKPFLDSSSGKMSADKLVLTAGVWSRPFMEKMGIKVPMESERGYHLELKSPERYPVNPMMVASGKFAVTPMKGRIRCAGVVEFGGTKAGPEDGPIKMLRTHVESLFDDLKYDDIEEWLGHRPAITDSLPMLGQVSSDQEIYTAFGHQHLGLTGGAKSGKILSDIITQNPTNLDLSPYRPDRFSA
;
A
#
# COMPACT_ATOMS: atom_id res chain seq x y z
N MET A 1 4.82 -19.66 -12.80
CA MET A 1 4.12 -18.48 -12.25
C MET A 1 2.91 -18.11 -13.12
N LEU A 2 3.04 -17.46 -14.28
CA LEU A 2 1.87 -16.95 -15.04
C LEU A 2 0.85 -17.97 -15.58
N LEU A 3 1.27 -19.21 -15.83
CA LEU A 3 0.38 -20.28 -16.32
C LEU A 3 -0.11 -21.22 -15.19
N ASP A 4 0.38 -21.00 -13.97
CA ASP A 4 0.00 -21.79 -12.81
C ASP A 4 -1.22 -21.15 -12.16
N LYS A 5 -2.33 -21.89 -12.07
CA LYS A 5 -3.58 -21.40 -11.48
C LYS A 5 -3.49 -21.22 -9.96
N ASN A 6 -2.46 -21.77 -9.33
CA ASN A 6 -2.16 -21.63 -7.91
C ASN A 6 -1.07 -20.57 -7.63
N SER A 7 -0.66 -19.83 -8.67
CA SER A 7 0.31 -18.73 -8.52
C SER A 7 -0.40 -17.42 -8.18
N PRO A 8 0.17 -16.58 -7.30
CA PRO A 8 -0.46 -15.35 -6.81
C PRO A 8 -0.51 -14.20 -7.83
N LEU A 9 -0.18 -14.45 -9.10
CA LEU A 9 -0.17 -13.46 -10.18
C LEU A 9 -1.12 -13.88 -11.31
N PHE A 10 -2.13 -13.06 -11.54
CA PHE A 10 -3.15 -13.24 -12.56
C PHE A 10 -3.08 -12.13 -13.61
N LEU A 11 -3.31 -12.49 -14.87
CA LEU A 11 -3.39 -11.54 -15.98
C LEU A 11 -4.72 -11.73 -16.71
N ARG A 12 -5.44 -10.63 -16.97
CA ARG A 12 -6.54 -10.68 -17.94
C ARG A 12 -5.95 -10.68 -19.34
N TRP A 13 -6.04 -11.82 -20.03
CA TRP A 13 -5.50 -11.98 -21.39
C TRP A 13 -6.01 -10.93 -22.38
N ARG A 14 -7.28 -10.54 -22.28
CA ARG A 14 -7.86 -9.46 -23.12
C ARG A 14 -7.29 -8.08 -22.82
N TYR A 15 -6.72 -7.86 -21.63
CA TYR A 15 -6.08 -6.62 -21.21
C TYR A 15 -4.59 -6.57 -21.53
N LEU A 16 -3.97 -7.73 -21.78
CA LEU A 16 -2.52 -7.85 -22.01
C LEU A 16 -1.95 -6.84 -23.02
N PRO A 17 -2.57 -6.56 -24.19
CA PRO A 17 -2.03 -5.58 -25.13
C PRO A 17 -1.89 -4.17 -24.54
N LYS A 18 -2.81 -3.75 -23.66
CA LYS A 18 -2.73 -2.45 -22.95
C LYS A 18 -1.68 -2.45 -21.85
N LEU A 19 -1.43 -3.62 -21.27
CA LEU A 19 -0.51 -3.85 -20.16
C LEU A 19 0.96 -3.97 -20.62
N VAL A 20 1.22 -4.38 -21.86
CA VAL A 20 2.58 -4.62 -22.40
C VAL A 20 3.56 -3.45 -22.18
N PRO A 21 3.21 -2.17 -22.47
CA PRO A 21 4.14 -1.06 -22.24
C PRO A 21 4.54 -0.91 -20.77
N PHE A 22 3.61 -1.14 -19.85
CA PHE A 22 3.89 -1.14 -18.42
C PHE A 22 4.80 -2.30 -18.04
N LEU A 23 4.47 -3.53 -18.46
CA LEU A 23 5.27 -4.72 -18.15
C LEU A 23 6.70 -4.61 -18.68
N PHE A 24 6.88 -4.10 -19.90
CA PHE A 24 8.21 -3.92 -20.46
C PHE A 24 9.08 -2.99 -19.60
N ASN A 25 8.51 -1.87 -19.12
CA ASN A 25 9.23 -0.94 -18.26
C ASN A 25 9.41 -1.49 -16.83
N TYR A 26 8.41 -2.19 -16.29
CA TYR A 26 8.46 -2.82 -14.97
C TYR A 26 9.52 -3.91 -14.92
N LEU A 27 9.58 -4.80 -15.92
CA LEU A 27 10.54 -5.90 -15.97
C LEU A 27 11.99 -5.42 -16.10
N LYS A 28 12.23 -4.26 -16.74
CA LYS A 28 13.55 -3.62 -16.74
C LYS A 28 14.02 -3.20 -15.34
N LYS A 29 13.08 -3.04 -14.40
CA LYS A 29 13.31 -2.66 -13.01
C LYS A 29 13.34 -3.85 -12.05
N CYS A 30 13.28 -5.08 -12.56
CA CYS A 30 13.39 -6.30 -11.76
C CYS A 30 14.84 -6.79 -11.65
N THR A 31 15.80 -5.88 -11.39
CA THR A 31 17.22 -6.20 -11.17
C THR A 31 17.59 -6.02 -9.70
N GLU A 32 18.68 -6.65 -9.24
CA GLU A 32 19.17 -6.44 -7.88
C GLU A 32 19.55 -4.98 -7.60
N GLU A 33 20.09 -4.27 -8.59
CA GLU A 33 20.44 -2.85 -8.49
C GLU A 33 19.20 -1.98 -8.28
N ASP A 34 18.14 -2.22 -9.06
CA ASP A 34 16.88 -1.50 -8.91
C ASP A 34 16.17 -1.85 -7.58
N VAL A 35 16.25 -3.10 -7.11
CA VAL A 35 15.75 -3.49 -5.77
C VAL A 35 16.48 -2.70 -4.67
N ASN A 36 17.81 -2.57 -4.77
CA ASN A 36 18.59 -1.77 -3.82
C ASN A 36 18.23 -0.28 -3.89
N THR A 37 18.02 0.24 -5.11
CA THR A 37 17.60 1.63 -5.33
C THR A 37 16.23 1.89 -4.71
N TYR A 38 15.26 1.01 -4.95
CA TYR A 38 13.93 1.07 -4.35
C TYR A 38 14.00 0.98 -2.83
N ALA A 39 14.78 0.06 -2.27
CA ALA A 39 14.89 -0.09 -0.82
C ALA A 39 15.46 1.17 -0.15
N LYS A 40 16.51 1.78 -0.73
CA LYS A 40 17.06 3.06 -0.27
C LYS A 40 16.09 4.21 -0.44
N GLY A 41 15.38 4.27 -1.57
CA GLY A 41 14.41 5.32 -1.87
C GLY A 41 13.15 5.24 -1.01
N MET A 42 12.65 4.05 -0.67
CA MET A 42 11.48 3.93 0.20
C MET A 42 11.80 4.08 1.67
N LEU A 43 13.03 3.74 2.09
CA LEU A 43 13.40 3.74 3.51
C LEU A 43 13.01 5.04 4.23
N PRO A 44 13.32 6.25 3.74
CA PRO A 44 12.95 7.51 4.41
C PRO A 44 11.44 7.74 4.55
N LEU A 45 10.62 7.07 3.73
CA LEU A 45 9.17 7.18 3.76
C LEU A 45 8.49 6.22 4.73
N ILE A 46 9.16 5.12 5.12
CA ILE A 46 8.51 4.03 5.87
C ILE A 46 9.24 3.59 7.13
N TYR A 47 10.52 3.95 7.32
CA TYR A 47 11.31 3.45 8.46
C TYR A 47 10.72 3.81 9.82
N ASP A 48 10.07 4.98 9.93
CA ASP A 48 9.44 5.49 11.14
C ASP A 48 7.90 5.52 11.05
N ALA A 49 7.32 4.70 10.16
CA ALA A 49 5.88 4.74 9.84
C ALA A 49 4.97 4.71 11.08
N VAL A 50 5.27 3.83 12.06
CA VAL A 50 4.47 3.71 13.29
C VAL A 50 4.43 5.04 14.06
N GLU A 51 5.59 5.66 14.26
CA GLU A 51 5.70 6.93 14.99
C GLU A 51 5.10 8.10 14.20
N GLN A 52 5.17 8.07 12.87
CA GLN A 52 4.50 9.06 12.01
C GLN A 52 2.97 8.96 12.13
N HIS A 53 2.41 7.74 12.14
CA HIS A 53 0.99 7.55 12.37
C HIS A 53 0.56 7.98 13.78
N LYS A 54 1.33 7.62 14.81
CA LYS A 54 1.07 8.06 16.20
C LYS A 54 1.10 9.59 16.29
N THR A 55 2.08 10.23 15.66
CA THR A 55 2.20 11.70 15.63
C THR A 55 1.02 12.34 14.93
N LEU A 56 0.64 11.84 13.74
CA LEU A 56 -0.51 12.34 12.97
C LEU A 56 -1.83 12.20 13.74
N ALA A 57 -2.01 11.07 14.43
CA ALA A 57 -3.24 10.80 15.15
C ALA A 57 -3.31 11.47 16.52
N LYS A 58 -2.20 12.01 17.03
CA LYS A 58 -2.08 12.46 18.42
C LYS A 58 -3.15 13.51 18.78
N GLY A 59 -3.90 13.26 19.85
CA GLY A 59 -5.00 14.12 20.31
C GLY A 59 -6.30 14.00 19.51
N THR A 60 -6.39 13.05 18.58
CA THR A 60 -7.58 12.84 17.75
C THR A 60 -8.25 11.49 18.08
N PRO A 61 -9.53 11.28 17.70
CA PRO A 61 -10.17 9.97 17.83
C PRO A 61 -9.44 8.83 17.07
N ALA A 62 -8.59 9.18 16.10
CA ALA A 62 -7.86 8.23 15.28
C ALA A 62 -6.76 7.47 16.05
N GLU A 63 -6.30 7.97 17.20
CA GLU A 63 -5.26 7.31 18.02
C GLU A 63 -5.62 5.86 18.34
N THR A 64 -6.90 5.63 18.66
CA THR A 64 -7.41 4.34 19.14
C THR A 64 -7.25 3.19 18.14
N PHE A 65 -7.03 3.51 16.86
CA PHE A 65 -6.88 2.50 15.81
C PHE A 65 -5.45 2.02 15.65
N ILE A 66 -4.45 2.78 16.10
CA ILE A 66 -3.03 2.47 15.94
C ILE A 66 -2.59 1.54 17.08
N LYS A 67 -1.94 0.43 16.72
CA LYS A 67 -1.42 -0.53 17.68
C LYS A 67 0.02 -0.89 17.33
N ASP A 68 0.87 -0.96 18.35
CA ASP A 68 2.16 -1.62 18.22
C ASP A 68 1.94 -3.12 18.01
N ALA A 69 2.67 -3.71 17.07
CA ALA A 69 2.59 -5.13 16.75
C ALA A 69 3.88 -5.59 16.08
N ASP A 70 4.24 -6.85 16.24
CA ASP A 70 5.26 -7.43 15.35
C ASP A 70 4.66 -7.62 13.96
N TYR A 71 5.49 -7.55 12.91
CA TYR A 71 5.10 -8.08 11.61
C TYR A 71 5.81 -9.40 11.36
N CYS A 72 5.05 -10.48 11.31
CA CYS A 72 5.59 -11.84 11.23
C CYS A 72 5.55 -12.37 9.79
N PHE A 73 6.49 -13.24 9.44
CA PHE A 73 6.54 -13.97 8.18
C PHE A 73 6.60 -15.46 8.48
N GLY A 74 5.59 -16.21 8.07
CA GLY A 74 5.45 -17.64 8.29
C GLY A 74 5.84 -18.43 7.05
N TYR A 75 6.75 -19.38 7.23
CA TYR A 75 7.25 -20.30 6.21
C TYR A 75 6.86 -21.72 6.60
N ASP A 76 6.16 -22.42 5.71
CA ASP A 76 5.73 -23.82 5.90
C ASP A 76 6.89 -24.82 5.84
N THR A 77 8.00 -24.46 5.18
CA THR A 77 9.23 -25.28 5.14
C THR A 77 10.49 -24.45 5.36
N GLU A 78 11.56 -25.09 5.79
CA GLU A 78 12.89 -24.47 5.90
C GLU A 78 13.39 -23.96 4.54
N THR A 79 13.24 -24.77 3.49
CA THR A 79 13.68 -24.42 2.13
C THR A 79 13.11 -23.08 1.67
N ARG A 80 11.81 -22.83 1.88
CA ARG A 80 11.22 -21.54 1.48
C ARG A 80 11.73 -20.35 2.27
N TYR A 81 12.09 -20.57 3.54
CA TYR A 81 12.78 -19.53 4.33
C TYR A 81 14.19 -19.27 3.80
N LEU A 82 14.90 -20.32 3.35
CA LEU A 82 16.22 -20.19 2.74
C LEU A 82 16.18 -19.53 1.36
N ASP A 83 15.12 -19.75 0.56
CA ASP A 83 14.95 -19.10 -0.74
C ASP A 83 14.76 -17.57 -0.63
N ASP A 84 14.22 -17.08 0.49
CA ASP A 84 14.01 -15.65 0.77
C ASP A 84 15.24 -14.96 1.41
N GLN A 85 16.38 -15.65 1.58
CA GLN A 85 17.53 -15.12 2.35
C GLN A 85 18.11 -13.81 1.80
N SER A 86 18.12 -13.61 0.48
CA SER A 86 18.61 -12.35 -0.12
C SER A 86 17.79 -11.14 0.37
N SER A 87 16.47 -11.30 0.48
CA SER A 87 15.56 -10.27 0.99
C SER A 87 15.76 -9.98 2.48
N TRP A 88 16.10 -10.99 3.28
CA TRP A 88 16.43 -10.84 4.70
C TRP A 88 17.83 -10.23 4.91
N ALA A 89 18.80 -10.60 4.07
CA ALA A 89 20.14 -10.03 4.08
C ALA A 89 20.10 -8.52 3.79
N LEU A 90 19.32 -8.10 2.78
CA LEU A 90 19.14 -6.68 2.46
C LEU A 90 18.52 -5.89 3.62
N ARG A 91 17.49 -6.44 4.26
CA ARG A 91 16.87 -5.82 5.47
C ARG A 91 17.91 -5.62 6.57
N LYS A 92 18.72 -6.64 6.84
CA LYS A 92 19.80 -6.56 7.84
C LYS A 92 20.85 -5.51 7.47
N GLN A 93 21.25 -5.43 6.20
CA GLN A 93 22.18 -4.40 5.71
C GLN A 93 21.64 -2.98 5.87
N LEU A 94 20.32 -2.81 5.76
CA LEU A 94 19.63 -1.52 5.98
C LEU A 94 19.31 -1.25 7.46
N GLY A 95 19.76 -2.10 8.38
CA GLY A 95 19.63 -1.89 9.82
C GLY A 95 18.33 -2.39 10.44
N PHE A 96 17.52 -3.17 9.72
CA PHE A 96 16.31 -3.76 10.30
C PHE A 96 16.64 -5.00 11.14
N GLU A 97 16.08 -5.03 12.35
CA GLU A 97 16.18 -6.16 13.26
C GLU A 97 14.97 -7.09 13.14
N PHE A 98 15.24 -8.39 13.12
CA PHE A 98 14.20 -9.41 13.14
C PHE A 98 14.68 -10.65 13.89
N GLN A 99 13.73 -11.38 14.47
CA GLN A 99 13.98 -12.61 15.22
C GLN A 99 13.49 -13.80 14.41
N VAL A 100 14.38 -14.76 14.16
CA VAL A 100 14.04 -16.03 13.50
C VAL A 100 13.80 -17.07 14.58
N GLN A 101 12.68 -17.78 14.52
CA GLN A 101 12.33 -18.84 15.47
C GLN A 101 11.54 -19.95 14.77
N SER A 102 11.43 -21.11 15.41
CA SER A 102 10.59 -22.19 14.91
C SER A 102 9.11 -21.83 15.01
N GLY A 103 8.28 -22.43 14.16
CA GLY A 103 6.82 -22.30 14.24
C GLY A 103 6.27 -22.86 15.56
N GLU A 104 6.86 -23.92 16.11
CA GLU A 104 6.51 -24.43 17.44
C GLU A 104 6.75 -23.39 18.55
N GLN A 105 7.87 -22.67 18.49
CA GLN A 105 8.14 -21.59 19.42
C GLN A 105 7.17 -20.41 19.22
N TYR A 106 6.83 -20.08 17.98
CA TYR A 106 5.84 -19.03 17.70
C TYR A 106 4.44 -19.40 18.17
N ALA A 107 4.03 -20.67 18.08
CA ALA A 107 2.72 -21.14 18.54
C ALA A 107 2.47 -20.88 20.04
N LYS A 108 3.54 -20.74 20.85
CA LYS A 108 3.44 -20.32 22.25
C LYS A 108 3.05 -18.84 22.39
N THR A 109 3.40 -18.01 21.41
CA THR A 109 2.98 -16.60 21.32
C THR A 109 1.60 -16.47 20.70
N ASP A 110 1.35 -17.21 19.62
CA ASP A 110 0.08 -17.17 18.87
C ASP A 110 -0.41 -18.59 18.56
N PRO A 111 -1.23 -19.19 19.45
CA PRO A 111 -1.71 -20.56 19.30
C PRO A 111 -2.55 -20.81 18.05
N LEU A 112 -3.07 -19.76 17.41
CA LEU A 112 -3.83 -19.89 16.15
C LEU A 112 -2.96 -20.49 15.03
N TYR A 113 -1.64 -20.32 15.10
CA TYR A 113 -0.69 -20.85 14.12
C TYR A 113 0.01 -22.14 14.55
N ALA A 114 -0.49 -22.83 15.58
CA ALA A 114 0.06 -24.11 16.01
C ALA A 114 0.11 -25.13 14.86
N GLY A 115 1.32 -25.64 14.57
CA GLY A 115 1.55 -26.60 13.49
C GLY A 115 1.42 -26.05 12.06
N LYS A 116 1.26 -24.73 11.88
CA LYS A 116 1.06 -24.13 10.55
C LYS A 116 2.35 -23.73 9.83
N PHE A 117 3.44 -23.52 10.57
CA PHE A 117 4.72 -23.08 10.01
C PHE A 117 5.90 -23.89 10.56
N HIS A 118 6.93 -24.04 9.74
CA HIS A 118 8.25 -24.52 10.15
C HIS A 118 9.07 -23.38 10.76
N THR A 119 9.17 -22.24 10.06
CA THR A 119 9.95 -21.07 10.47
C THR A 119 9.08 -19.83 10.53
N VAL A 120 9.26 -19.00 11.55
CA VAL A 120 8.64 -17.68 11.66
C VAL A 120 9.72 -16.62 11.85
N VAL A 121 9.72 -15.61 10.99
CA VAL A 121 10.56 -14.41 11.14
C VAL A 121 9.71 -13.28 11.71
N ARG A 122 10.12 -12.69 12.84
CA ARG A 122 9.39 -11.62 13.53
C ARG A 122 10.12 -10.30 13.38
N CYS A 123 9.58 -9.40 12.58
CA CYS A 123 10.05 -8.02 12.50
C CYS A 123 9.48 -7.23 13.68
N LYS A 124 10.36 -6.76 14.56
CA LYS A 124 10.00 -5.97 15.74
C LYS A 124 9.76 -4.51 15.37
N GLN A 125 9.22 -3.72 16.30
CA GLN A 125 9.02 -2.27 16.13
C GLN A 125 8.13 -1.92 14.93
N HIS A 126 7.19 -2.80 14.61
CA HIS A 126 6.16 -2.57 13.61
C HIS A 126 4.85 -2.15 14.31
N GLY A 127 3.82 -1.92 13.51
CA GLY A 127 2.50 -1.61 14.00
C GLY A 127 1.43 -1.98 12.98
N MET A 128 0.19 -1.80 13.40
CA MET A 128 -0.98 -2.05 12.58
C MET A 128 -2.05 -1.00 12.84
N VAL A 129 -2.88 -0.76 11.83
CA VAL A 129 -4.13 -0.01 11.98
C VAL A 129 -5.26 -1.02 12.05
N SER A 130 -5.91 -1.09 13.21
CA SER A 130 -6.93 -2.11 13.52
C SER A 130 -8.25 -1.94 12.76
N ASP A 131 -8.48 -0.77 12.15
CA ASP A 131 -9.50 -0.56 11.14
C ASP A 131 -9.12 0.62 10.22
N PRO A 132 -8.56 0.39 9.02
CA PRO A 132 -8.11 1.48 8.14
C PRO A 132 -9.22 2.42 7.68
N GLY A 133 -10.44 1.91 7.46
CA GLY A 133 -11.56 2.74 7.01
C GLY A 133 -12.04 3.68 8.12
N ALA A 134 -12.19 3.15 9.33
CA ALA A 134 -12.57 3.97 10.49
C ALA A 134 -11.44 4.93 10.90
N TYR A 135 -10.18 4.52 10.79
CA TYR A 135 -9.01 5.39 11.04
C TYR A 135 -9.00 6.61 10.12
N VAL A 136 -9.13 6.41 8.80
CA VAL A 136 -9.15 7.53 7.85
C VAL A 136 -10.39 8.40 8.05
N LYS A 137 -11.55 7.81 8.36
CA LYS A 137 -12.77 8.57 8.67
C LYS A 137 -12.60 9.45 9.91
N ALA A 138 -11.93 8.96 10.95
CA ALA A 138 -11.64 9.74 12.15
C ALA A 138 -10.69 10.91 11.87
N LEU A 139 -9.68 10.72 11.01
CA LEU A 139 -8.80 11.81 10.57
C LEU A 139 -9.55 12.84 9.73
N ALA A 140 -10.42 12.40 8.82
CA ALA A 140 -11.23 13.30 8.00
C ALA A 140 -12.19 14.15 8.87
N GLN A 141 -12.86 13.53 9.84
CA GLN A 141 -13.70 14.25 10.79
C GLN A 141 -12.90 15.29 11.58
N HIS A 142 -11.70 14.93 12.05
CA HIS A 142 -10.85 15.89 12.76
C HIS A 142 -10.40 17.07 11.88
N PHE A 143 -10.16 16.82 10.58
CA PHE A 143 -9.88 17.89 9.61
C PHE A 143 -11.06 18.85 9.46
N GLU A 144 -12.29 18.33 9.35
CA GLU A 144 -13.52 19.15 9.30
C GLU A 144 -13.73 19.94 10.60
N ASP A 145 -13.58 19.29 11.76
CA ASP A 145 -13.68 19.93 13.08
C ASP A 145 -12.64 21.06 13.27
N SER A 146 -11.53 20.99 12.55
CA SER A 146 -10.46 21.99 12.54
C SER A 146 -10.68 23.12 11.51
N GLY A 147 -11.85 23.16 10.86
CA GLY A 147 -12.23 24.18 9.88
C GLY A 147 -11.96 23.81 8.43
N GLY A 148 -11.55 22.56 8.15
CA GLY A 148 -11.48 22.02 6.80
C GLY A 148 -12.87 21.76 6.22
N GLU A 149 -12.96 21.64 4.90
CA GLU A 149 -14.20 21.27 4.19
C GLU A 149 -13.98 19.98 3.40
N LEU A 150 -14.85 19.00 3.60
CA LEU A 150 -14.88 17.78 2.80
C LEU A 150 -16.00 17.83 1.76
N VAL A 151 -15.63 18.09 0.51
CA VAL A 151 -16.57 18.10 -0.62
C VAL A 151 -16.54 16.74 -1.32
N LEU A 152 -17.67 16.03 -1.33
CA LEU A 152 -17.84 14.79 -2.08
C LEU A 152 -18.26 15.12 -3.52
N ALA A 153 -17.30 15.14 -4.44
CA ALA A 153 -17.53 15.41 -5.86
C ALA A 153 -16.57 14.61 -6.77
N ASP A 154 -17.02 14.32 -7.99
CA ASP A 154 -16.19 13.68 -9.01
C ASP A 154 -15.37 14.77 -9.72
N VAL A 155 -14.05 14.73 -9.53
CA VAL A 155 -13.13 15.61 -10.27
C VAL A 155 -12.92 15.06 -11.68
N THR A 156 -13.13 15.91 -12.69
CA THR A 156 -13.07 15.56 -14.12
C THR A 156 -11.90 16.24 -14.85
N GLY A 157 -11.39 17.34 -14.28
CA GLY A 157 -10.28 18.11 -14.82
C GLY A 157 -9.53 18.87 -13.73
N LEU A 158 -8.28 19.19 -14.02
CA LEU A 158 -7.47 20.16 -13.27
C LEU A 158 -6.52 20.86 -14.23
N GLY A 159 -6.06 22.05 -13.85
CA GLY A 159 -5.11 22.83 -14.64
C GLY A 159 -4.83 24.18 -13.99
N GLN A 160 -4.36 25.13 -14.78
CA GLN A 160 -4.15 26.52 -14.38
C GLN A 160 -4.95 27.45 -15.29
N ASP A 161 -5.47 28.54 -14.73
CA ASP A 161 -6.07 29.60 -15.53
C ASP A 161 -5.02 30.52 -16.17
N ASN A 162 -5.49 31.54 -16.90
CA ASN A 162 -4.61 32.49 -17.61
C ASN A 162 -3.69 33.32 -16.69
N THR A 163 -3.94 33.30 -15.37
CA THR A 163 -3.10 33.97 -14.36
C THR A 163 -2.12 33.02 -13.69
N GLY A 164 -2.14 31.73 -14.05
CA GLY A 164 -1.34 30.67 -13.42
C GLY A 164 -1.99 30.08 -12.17
N LYS A 165 -3.20 30.49 -11.79
CA LYS A 165 -3.87 29.99 -10.58
C LYS A 165 -4.44 28.58 -10.82
N PRO A 166 -4.16 27.61 -9.94
CA PRO A 166 -4.73 26.27 -10.06
C PRO A 166 -6.26 26.27 -10.01
N PHE A 167 -6.86 25.39 -10.80
CA PHE A 167 -8.28 25.08 -10.73
C PHE A 167 -8.52 23.58 -10.89
N LEU A 168 -9.71 23.15 -10.45
CA LEU A 168 -10.26 21.84 -10.75
C LEU A 168 -11.70 21.96 -11.26
N ASP A 169 -12.06 21.10 -12.19
CA ASP A 169 -13.42 20.93 -12.68
C ASP A 169 -14.03 19.69 -12.01
N SER A 170 -15.20 19.84 -11.41
CA SER A 170 -15.91 18.74 -10.75
C SER A 170 -17.38 18.67 -11.17
N SER A 171 -18.05 17.57 -10.79
CA SER A 171 -19.50 17.43 -10.91
C SER A 171 -20.29 18.51 -10.16
N SER A 172 -19.68 19.14 -9.16
CA SER A 172 -20.26 20.25 -8.36
C SER A 172 -19.89 21.63 -8.89
N GLY A 173 -19.18 21.71 -10.02
CA GLY A 173 -18.71 22.95 -10.63
C GLY A 173 -17.20 23.14 -10.56
N LYS A 174 -16.75 24.28 -11.06
CA LYS A 174 -15.34 24.66 -11.11
C LYS A 174 -14.92 25.30 -9.78
N MET A 175 -13.79 24.87 -9.24
CA MET A 175 -13.18 25.43 -8.03
C MET A 175 -11.78 25.94 -8.35
N SER A 176 -11.41 27.08 -7.75
CA SER A 176 -10.07 27.65 -7.84
C SER A 176 -9.44 27.68 -6.47
N ALA A 177 -8.14 27.41 -6.39
CA ALA A 177 -7.38 27.39 -5.15
C ALA A 177 -6.03 28.06 -5.36
N ASP A 178 -5.41 28.53 -4.28
CA ASP A 178 -4.04 29.07 -4.36
C ASP A 178 -3.02 27.95 -4.58
N LYS A 179 -3.32 26.74 -4.07
CA LYS A 179 -2.53 25.51 -4.24
C LYS A 179 -3.46 24.31 -4.45
N LEU A 180 -3.04 23.36 -5.27
CA LEU A 180 -3.77 22.12 -5.53
C LEU A 180 -2.89 20.92 -5.22
N VAL A 181 -3.44 19.89 -4.57
CA VAL A 181 -2.74 18.64 -4.29
C VAL A 181 -3.48 17.45 -4.90
N LEU A 182 -2.82 16.71 -5.79
CA LEU A 182 -3.34 15.50 -6.41
C LEU A 182 -2.92 14.23 -5.63
N THR A 183 -3.88 13.60 -4.96
CA THR A 183 -3.67 12.36 -4.17
C THR A 183 -4.65 11.23 -4.54
N ALA A 184 -5.08 11.19 -5.79
CA ALA A 184 -6.17 10.32 -6.27
C ALA A 184 -5.74 8.87 -6.60
N GLY A 185 -4.69 8.34 -5.98
CA GLY A 185 -4.23 6.96 -6.19
C GLY A 185 -4.06 6.60 -7.67
N VAL A 186 -4.64 5.47 -8.11
CA VAL A 186 -4.59 5.00 -9.52
C VAL A 186 -5.25 5.97 -10.49
N TRP A 187 -6.19 6.80 -10.03
CA TRP A 187 -6.90 7.78 -10.84
C TRP A 187 -6.11 9.09 -11.03
N SER A 188 -4.91 9.20 -10.48
CA SER A 188 -4.04 10.37 -10.68
C SER A 188 -3.44 10.42 -12.09
N ARG A 189 -3.25 9.27 -12.74
CA ARG A 189 -2.58 9.17 -14.06
C ARG A 189 -3.22 10.04 -15.15
N PRO A 190 -4.54 10.00 -15.41
CA PRO A 190 -5.16 10.83 -16.44
C PRO A 190 -4.97 12.34 -16.23
N PHE A 191 -4.88 12.80 -14.98
CA PHE A 191 -4.64 14.21 -14.69
C PHE A 191 -3.19 14.60 -14.99
N MET A 192 -2.22 13.76 -14.63
CA MET A 192 -0.82 13.98 -14.94
C MET A 192 -0.57 14.00 -16.46
N GLU A 193 -1.22 13.10 -17.21
CA GLU A 193 -1.10 13.06 -18.67
C GLU A 193 -1.66 14.33 -19.33
N LYS A 194 -2.72 14.94 -18.78
CA LYS A 194 -3.24 16.25 -19.24
C LYS A 194 -2.24 17.39 -18.98
N MET A 195 -1.38 17.27 -17.98
CA MET A 195 -0.28 18.20 -17.70
C MET A 195 1.00 17.87 -18.48
N GLY A 196 0.94 16.94 -19.43
CA GLY A 196 2.08 16.55 -20.26
C GLY A 196 3.06 15.59 -19.57
N ILE A 197 2.75 15.11 -18.37
CA ILE A 197 3.61 14.19 -17.62
C ILE A 197 3.14 12.75 -17.82
N LYS A 198 4.03 11.94 -18.39
CA LYS A 198 3.79 10.52 -18.55
C LYS A 198 4.00 9.80 -17.22
N VAL A 199 2.97 9.07 -16.78
CA VAL A 199 3.05 8.24 -15.57
C VAL A 199 3.00 6.76 -15.95
N PRO A 200 4.13 6.02 -15.88
CA PRO A 200 4.15 4.59 -16.14
C PRO A 200 3.55 3.83 -14.94
N MET A 201 2.24 3.94 -14.78
CA MET A 201 1.48 3.35 -13.69
C MET A 201 0.38 2.42 -14.19
N GLU A 202 0.19 1.33 -13.46
CA GLU A 202 -0.92 0.39 -13.62
C GLU A 202 -1.57 0.10 -12.27
N SER A 203 -2.83 -0.35 -12.30
CA SER A 203 -3.53 -0.88 -11.15
C SER A 203 -3.12 -2.33 -10.90
N GLU A 204 -2.36 -2.56 -9.84
CA GLU A 204 -2.28 -3.88 -9.21
C GLU A 204 -3.55 -4.11 -8.41
N ARG A 205 -4.41 -5.01 -8.88
CA ARG A 205 -5.67 -5.32 -8.21
C ARG A 205 -5.40 -6.35 -7.11
N GLY A 206 -5.59 -5.95 -5.86
CA GLY A 206 -5.40 -6.80 -4.69
C GLY A 206 -6.71 -7.34 -4.18
N TYR A 207 -6.75 -8.63 -3.84
CA TYR A 207 -7.96 -9.28 -3.34
C TYR A 207 -7.93 -9.45 -1.82
N HIS A 208 -9.11 -9.36 -1.24
CA HIS A 208 -9.31 -9.37 0.21
C HIS A 208 -10.44 -10.35 0.56
N LEU A 209 -10.19 -11.15 1.59
CA LEU A 209 -11.21 -11.90 2.32
C LEU A 209 -11.23 -11.39 3.76
N GLU A 210 -12.41 -11.10 4.29
CA GLU A 210 -12.60 -10.75 5.69
C GLU A 210 -13.44 -11.81 6.39
N LEU A 211 -12.82 -12.56 7.29
CA LEU A 211 -13.53 -13.50 8.17
C LEU A 211 -14.19 -12.70 9.28
N LYS A 212 -15.53 -12.62 9.30
CA LYS A 212 -16.30 -11.81 10.24
C LYS A 212 -16.54 -12.55 11.56
N SER A 213 -16.44 -11.83 12.68
CA SER A 213 -16.68 -12.37 14.03
C SER A 213 -15.94 -13.69 14.33
N PRO A 214 -14.63 -13.83 14.02
CA PRO A 214 -13.93 -15.07 14.31
C PRO A 214 -13.83 -15.29 15.83
N GLU A 215 -13.95 -16.54 16.27
CA GLU A 215 -13.89 -16.90 17.70
C GLU A 215 -12.49 -16.70 18.30
N ARG A 216 -11.45 -16.64 17.46
CA ARG A 216 -10.05 -16.45 17.80
C ARG A 216 -9.41 -15.46 16.83
N TYR A 217 -8.43 -14.69 17.30
CA TYR A 217 -7.71 -13.72 16.48
C TYR A 217 -6.20 -14.00 16.51
N PRO A 218 -5.48 -13.77 15.40
CA PRO A 218 -4.03 -13.65 15.43
C PRO A 218 -3.61 -12.56 16.42
N VAL A 219 -2.52 -12.80 17.15
CA VAL A 219 -1.90 -11.81 18.04
C VAL A 219 -1.19 -10.74 17.22
N ASN A 220 -0.52 -11.13 16.14
CA ASN A 220 0.23 -10.24 15.25
C ASN A 220 -0.18 -10.45 13.79
N PRO A 221 -0.02 -9.43 12.93
CA PRO A 221 -0.06 -9.60 11.49
C PRO A 221 0.98 -10.64 11.02
N MET A 222 0.57 -11.50 10.08
CA MET A 222 1.37 -12.60 9.54
C MET A 222 1.35 -12.57 8.01
N MET A 223 2.51 -12.38 7.37
CA MET A 223 2.72 -12.70 5.97
C MET A 223 2.88 -14.21 5.82
N VAL A 224 1.95 -14.85 5.12
CA VAL A 224 1.98 -16.28 4.79
C VAL A 224 2.80 -16.44 3.51
N ALA A 225 4.08 -16.78 3.64
CA ALA A 225 5.04 -16.74 2.53
C ALA A 225 4.69 -17.70 1.39
N SER A 226 4.04 -18.82 1.70
CA SER A 226 3.60 -19.85 0.76
C SER A 226 2.50 -19.36 -0.19
N GLY A 227 1.47 -18.73 0.35
CA GLY A 227 0.33 -18.21 -0.41
C GLY A 227 0.47 -16.76 -0.84
N LYS A 228 1.55 -16.06 -0.43
CA LYS A 228 1.81 -14.64 -0.69
C LYS A 228 0.62 -13.74 -0.34
N PHE A 229 0.08 -13.93 0.86
CA PHE A 229 -0.98 -13.09 1.44
C PHE A 229 -0.67 -12.77 2.90
N ALA A 230 -1.14 -11.61 3.36
CA ALA A 230 -1.06 -11.19 4.74
C ALA A 230 -2.37 -11.50 5.47
N VAL A 231 -2.26 -12.05 6.67
CA VAL A 231 -3.34 -12.16 7.66
C VAL A 231 -3.14 -11.04 8.67
N THR A 232 -4.15 -10.21 8.87
CA THR A 232 -4.10 -9.09 9.82
C THR A 232 -5.32 -9.14 10.73
N PRO A 233 -5.16 -9.19 12.06
CA PRO A 233 -6.28 -9.04 12.97
C PRO A 233 -6.85 -7.62 12.84
N MET A 234 -8.17 -7.49 12.75
CA MET A 234 -8.86 -6.20 12.65
C MET A 234 -9.99 -6.16 13.69
N LYS A 235 -10.56 -4.98 13.93
CA LYS A 235 -11.73 -4.87 14.80
C LYS A 235 -12.91 -5.65 14.20
N GLY A 236 -13.34 -6.70 14.90
CA GLY A 236 -14.48 -7.55 14.52
C GLY A 236 -14.23 -8.54 13.37
N ARG A 237 -13.00 -8.64 12.85
CA ARG A 237 -12.70 -9.51 11.70
C ARG A 237 -11.23 -9.86 11.57
N ILE A 238 -10.92 -10.91 10.80
CA ILE A 238 -9.56 -11.16 10.31
C ILE A 238 -9.53 -10.82 8.83
N ARG A 239 -8.59 -9.96 8.42
CA ARG A 239 -8.40 -9.62 7.01
C ARG A 239 -7.26 -10.45 6.43
N CYS A 240 -7.57 -11.25 5.43
CA CYS A 240 -6.62 -11.96 4.58
C CYS A 240 -6.52 -11.22 3.24
N ALA A 241 -5.35 -10.66 2.94
CA ALA A 241 -5.16 -9.81 1.77
C ALA A 241 -3.92 -10.23 0.99
N GLY A 242 -4.06 -10.47 -0.30
CA GLY A 242 -2.97 -10.93 -1.15
C GLY A 242 -3.43 -11.12 -2.57
N VAL A 243 -2.59 -11.79 -3.36
CA VAL A 243 -2.80 -12.02 -4.79
C VAL A 243 -2.81 -10.70 -5.58
N VAL A 244 -2.24 -10.74 -6.78
CA VAL A 244 -2.20 -9.60 -7.69
C VAL A 244 -2.84 -10.00 -9.00
N GLU A 245 -3.74 -9.17 -9.49
CA GLU A 245 -4.30 -9.29 -10.83
C GLU A 245 -4.05 -7.99 -11.62
N PHE A 246 -3.55 -8.14 -12.85
CA PHE A 246 -3.53 -7.04 -13.82
C PHE A 246 -4.73 -7.12 -14.76
N GLY A 247 -5.66 -6.16 -14.60
CA GLY A 247 -6.89 -6.05 -15.38
C GLY A 247 -7.38 -4.61 -15.60
N GLY A 248 -6.57 -3.62 -15.24
CA GLY A 248 -6.94 -2.20 -15.24
C GLY A 248 -7.93 -1.85 -14.12
N THR A 249 -8.52 -0.65 -14.20
CA THR A 249 -9.39 -0.08 -13.15
C THR A 249 -10.89 -0.26 -13.39
N LYS A 250 -11.30 -0.72 -14.58
CA LYS A 250 -12.73 -0.78 -14.97
C LYS A 250 -13.36 -2.15 -14.85
N ALA A 251 -12.55 -3.20 -14.79
CA ALA A 251 -13.07 -4.56 -14.75
C ALA A 251 -13.58 -4.92 -13.33
N GLY A 252 -14.70 -5.64 -13.24
CA GLY A 252 -15.17 -6.27 -11.98
C GLY A 252 -14.23 -7.37 -11.49
N PRO A 253 -14.45 -8.02 -10.34
CA PRO A 253 -13.61 -9.12 -9.85
C PRO A 253 -13.48 -10.31 -10.84
N GLU A 254 -12.42 -11.11 -10.73
CA GLU A 254 -12.31 -12.46 -11.32
C GLU A 254 -12.43 -13.53 -10.23
N ASP A 255 -13.00 -14.68 -10.57
CA ASP A 255 -13.16 -15.80 -9.63
C ASP A 255 -11.83 -16.46 -9.26
N GLY A 256 -10.86 -16.50 -10.20
CA GLY A 256 -9.59 -17.19 -10.02
C GLY A 256 -8.77 -16.70 -8.81
N PRO A 257 -8.42 -15.39 -8.74
CA PRO A 257 -7.72 -14.80 -7.60
C PRO A 257 -8.39 -15.06 -6.24
N ILE A 258 -9.71 -14.87 -6.18
CA ILE A 258 -10.50 -15.05 -4.96
C ILE A 258 -10.47 -16.51 -4.52
N LYS A 259 -10.71 -17.44 -5.44
CA LYS A 259 -10.70 -18.88 -5.16
C LYS A 259 -9.35 -19.36 -4.65
N MET A 260 -8.26 -18.88 -5.24
CA MET A 260 -6.91 -19.18 -4.77
C MET A 260 -6.71 -18.70 -3.33
N LEU A 261 -7.02 -17.42 -3.06
CA LEU A 261 -6.88 -16.84 -1.73
C LEU A 261 -7.72 -17.59 -0.70
N ARG A 262 -8.98 -17.90 -1.03
CA ARG A 262 -9.90 -18.67 -0.20
C ARG A 262 -9.35 -20.05 0.14
N THR A 263 -8.84 -20.78 -0.85
CA THR A 263 -8.23 -22.11 -0.65
C THR A 263 -7.07 -22.05 0.33
N HIS A 264 -6.20 -21.04 0.23
CA HIS A 264 -5.09 -20.88 1.18
C HIS A 264 -5.56 -20.47 2.59
N VAL A 265 -6.55 -19.60 2.70
CA VAL A 265 -7.11 -19.17 3.98
C VAL A 265 -7.80 -20.33 4.70
N GLU A 266 -8.62 -21.11 4.00
CA GLU A 266 -9.29 -22.30 4.53
C GLU A 266 -8.29 -23.40 4.93
N SER A 267 -7.19 -23.56 4.17
CA SER A 267 -6.12 -24.50 4.55
C SER A 267 -5.35 -24.04 5.80
N LEU A 268 -5.15 -22.73 5.96
CA LEU A 268 -4.44 -22.17 7.12
C LEU A 268 -5.30 -22.24 8.38
N PHE A 269 -6.59 -21.93 8.25
CA PHE A 269 -7.57 -21.84 9.33
C PHE A 269 -8.65 -22.93 9.21
N ASP A 270 -8.21 -24.18 9.13
CA ASP A 270 -9.05 -25.37 9.00
C ASP A 270 -9.95 -25.63 10.23
N ASP A 271 -9.60 -25.06 11.38
CA ASP A 271 -10.30 -25.23 12.67
C ASP A 271 -10.93 -23.93 13.20
N LEU A 272 -10.86 -22.81 12.47
CA LEU A 272 -11.35 -21.51 12.92
C LEU A 272 -12.83 -21.33 12.57
N LYS A 273 -13.66 -21.02 13.57
CA LYS A 273 -15.05 -20.60 13.36
C LYS A 273 -15.16 -19.09 13.18
N TYR A 274 -16.02 -18.68 12.27
CA TYR A 274 -16.40 -17.30 11.96
C TYR A 274 -17.81 -17.30 11.37
N ASP A 275 -18.49 -16.15 11.42
CA ASP A 275 -19.90 -16.06 11.03
C ASP A 275 -20.08 -16.01 9.50
N ASP A 276 -19.21 -15.26 8.82
CA ASP A 276 -19.32 -15.00 7.38
C ASP A 276 -17.97 -14.59 6.76
N ILE A 277 -17.90 -14.56 5.42
CA ILE A 277 -16.76 -14.06 4.65
C ILE A 277 -17.22 -12.94 3.72
N GLU A 278 -16.61 -11.76 3.88
CA GLU A 278 -16.75 -10.66 2.93
C GLU A 278 -15.58 -10.68 1.93
N GLU A 279 -15.90 -10.51 0.64
CA GLU A 279 -14.91 -10.45 -0.44
C GLU A 279 -14.92 -9.07 -1.09
N TRP A 280 -13.74 -8.51 -1.31
CA TRP A 280 -13.61 -7.28 -2.07
C TRP A 280 -12.23 -7.16 -2.72
N LEU A 281 -12.07 -6.18 -3.62
CA LEU A 281 -10.80 -5.89 -4.26
C LEU A 281 -10.46 -4.41 -4.17
N GLY A 282 -9.18 -4.10 -4.06
CA GLY A 282 -8.63 -2.75 -4.08
C GLY A 282 -7.71 -2.50 -5.26
N HIS A 283 -7.54 -1.24 -5.63
CA HIS A 283 -6.65 -0.80 -6.71
C HIS A 283 -5.39 -0.16 -6.14
N ARG A 284 -4.23 -0.77 -6.38
CA ARG A 284 -2.93 -0.26 -5.93
C ARG A 284 -2.23 0.49 -7.08
N PRO A 285 -1.80 1.74 -6.87
CA PRO A 285 -1.13 2.55 -7.89
C PRO A 285 0.33 2.14 -8.07
N ALA A 286 0.57 1.12 -8.90
CA ALA A 286 1.90 0.57 -9.13
C ALA A 286 2.65 1.34 -10.22
N ILE A 287 3.65 2.12 -9.82
CA ILE A 287 4.59 2.80 -10.73
C ILE A 287 5.76 1.88 -11.04
N THR A 288 6.29 1.93 -12.27
CA THR A 288 7.31 0.98 -12.75
C THR A 288 8.63 0.97 -11.98
N ASP A 289 9.02 2.08 -11.35
CA ASP A 289 10.23 2.16 -10.48
C ASP A 289 9.93 1.95 -9.00
N SER A 290 8.67 1.66 -8.68
CA SER A 290 8.14 1.43 -7.33
C SER A 290 8.19 2.60 -6.35
N LEU A 291 8.65 3.78 -6.74
CA LEU A 291 8.64 4.96 -5.89
C LEU A 291 7.36 5.78 -6.09
N PRO A 292 6.82 6.43 -5.04
CA PRO A 292 5.71 7.35 -5.22
C PRO A 292 6.13 8.59 -6.01
N MET A 293 5.14 9.32 -6.51
CA MET A 293 5.30 10.68 -7.02
C MET A 293 4.90 11.63 -5.92
N LEU A 294 5.86 12.41 -5.42
CA LEU A 294 5.72 13.29 -4.26
C LEU A 294 6.40 14.63 -4.55
N GLY A 295 5.65 15.72 -4.38
CA GLY A 295 6.16 17.08 -4.52
C GLY A 295 5.47 17.90 -5.61
N GLN A 296 6.07 19.04 -5.93
CA GLN A 296 5.54 20.00 -6.91
C GLN A 296 5.71 19.48 -8.33
N VAL A 297 4.69 19.66 -9.17
CA VAL A 297 4.68 19.20 -10.58
C VAL A 297 5.75 19.90 -11.41
N SER A 298 5.84 21.23 -11.28
CA SER A 298 6.89 22.06 -11.87
C SER A 298 7.03 23.36 -11.07
N SER A 299 8.17 24.04 -11.17
CA SER A 299 8.49 25.21 -10.35
C SER A 299 7.59 26.44 -10.59
N ASP A 300 6.91 26.47 -11.72
CA ASP A 300 5.98 27.53 -12.15
C ASP A 300 4.51 27.19 -11.86
N GLN A 301 4.24 26.06 -11.20
CA GLN A 301 2.88 25.59 -10.91
C GLN A 301 2.65 25.35 -9.44
N GLU A 302 1.59 25.91 -8.88
CA GLU A 302 1.12 25.63 -7.52
C GLU A 302 0.31 24.31 -7.45
N ILE A 303 0.75 23.30 -8.20
CA ILE A 303 0.17 21.95 -8.26
C ILE A 303 1.18 20.96 -7.71
N TYR A 304 0.73 20.15 -6.75
CA TYR A 304 1.54 19.17 -6.05
C TYR A 304 0.92 17.77 -6.18
N THR A 305 1.72 16.74 -5.92
CA THR A 305 1.28 15.34 -6.01
C THR A 305 1.72 14.55 -4.79
N ALA A 306 0.91 13.55 -4.42
CA ALA A 306 1.28 12.47 -3.52
C ALA A 306 0.45 11.22 -3.85
N PHE A 307 0.97 10.38 -4.74
CA PHE A 307 0.36 9.10 -5.12
C PHE A 307 1.43 8.10 -5.57
N GLY A 308 1.03 6.86 -5.88
CA GLY A 308 1.98 5.86 -6.40
C GLY A 308 2.64 4.98 -5.35
N HIS A 309 2.16 5.01 -4.11
CA HIS A 309 2.70 4.22 -2.99
C HIS A 309 2.42 2.71 -3.07
N GLN A 310 1.93 2.19 -4.20
CA GLN A 310 1.63 0.76 -4.38
C GLN A 310 0.76 0.18 -3.24
N HIS A 311 1.23 -0.90 -2.60
CA HIS A 311 0.63 -1.53 -1.43
C HIS A 311 1.06 -0.88 -0.09
N LEU A 312 1.95 0.12 -0.11
CA LEU A 312 2.50 0.81 1.06
C LEU A 312 1.83 2.17 1.33
N GLY A 313 0.71 2.48 0.67
CA GLY A 313 0.02 3.76 0.82
C GLY A 313 -0.44 4.07 2.25
N LEU A 314 -0.91 3.05 2.98
CA LEU A 314 -1.23 3.22 4.40
C LEU A 314 0.06 3.51 5.19
N THR A 315 1.07 2.64 5.06
CA THR A 315 2.35 2.72 5.78
C THR A 315 3.09 4.04 5.59
N GLY A 316 3.21 4.52 4.35
CA GLY A 316 3.95 5.75 4.02
C GLY A 316 3.10 7.02 4.01
N GLY A 317 1.78 6.89 4.15
CA GLY A 317 0.83 8.00 3.95
C GLY A 317 1.05 9.15 4.92
N ALA A 318 1.24 8.87 6.22
CA ALA A 318 1.48 9.89 7.22
C ALA A 318 2.77 10.68 6.95
N LYS A 319 3.87 9.98 6.63
CA LYS A 319 5.16 10.61 6.29
C LYS A 319 5.07 11.45 5.03
N SER A 320 4.44 10.93 3.97
CA SER A 320 4.25 11.69 2.73
C SER A 320 3.38 12.92 2.92
N GLY A 321 2.31 12.84 3.71
CA GLY A 321 1.49 14.00 4.07
C GLY A 321 2.28 15.07 4.81
N LYS A 322 3.13 14.67 5.78
CA LYS A 322 4.04 15.58 6.47
C LYS A 322 5.03 16.25 5.51
N ILE A 323 5.73 15.46 4.69
CA ILE A 323 6.70 15.99 3.71
C ILE A 323 6.02 17.00 2.78
N LEU A 324 4.83 16.67 2.29
CA LEU A 324 4.09 17.52 1.38
C LEU A 324 3.62 18.82 2.04
N SER A 325 3.17 18.74 3.29
CA SER A 325 2.88 19.93 4.11
C SER A 325 4.12 20.82 4.22
N ASP A 326 5.28 20.24 4.55
CA ASP A 326 6.53 20.98 4.68
C ASP A 326 6.93 21.66 3.35
N ILE A 327 6.81 20.97 2.21
CA ILE A 327 7.02 21.55 0.87
C ILE A 327 6.07 22.73 0.62
N ILE A 328 4.77 22.53 0.86
CA ILE A 328 3.73 23.53 0.61
C ILE A 328 3.92 24.77 1.47
N THR A 329 4.34 24.61 2.73
CA THR A 329 4.58 25.71 3.66
C THR A 329 6.02 26.24 3.61
N GLN A 330 6.83 25.78 2.65
CA GLN A 330 8.23 26.19 2.48
C GLN A 330 9.12 25.93 3.70
N ASN A 331 8.81 24.88 4.46
CA ASN A 331 9.67 24.39 5.52
C ASN A 331 10.80 23.53 4.92
N PRO A 332 12.07 23.83 5.23
CA PRO A 332 13.19 23.05 4.69
C PRO A 332 13.15 21.61 5.22
N THR A 333 13.49 20.66 4.34
CA THR A 333 13.68 19.24 4.68
C THR A 333 15.10 18.81 4.36
N ASN A 334 15.67 17.97 5.21
CA ASN A 334 16.97 17.34 4.96
C ASN A 334 16.86 16.05 4.13
N LEU A 335 15.65 15.71 3.65
CA LEU A 335 15.43 14.57 2.79
C LEU A 335 15.74 14.93 1.33
N ASP A 336 16.51 14.08 0.66
CA ASP A 336 16.61 14.14 -0.79
C ASP A 336 15.28 13.69 -1.41
N LEU A 337 14.58 14.64 -2.03
CA LEU A 337 13.31 14.40 -2.70
C LEU A 337 13.45 14.12 -4.20
N SER A 338 14.67 14.18 -4.75
CA SER A 338 14.92 13.91 -6.16
C SER A 338 14.36 12.56 -6.65
N PRO A 339 14.37 11.46 -5.87
CA PRO A 339 13.83 10.18 -6.32
C PRO A 339 12.31 10.17 -6.51
N TYR A 340 11.58 11.08 -5.85
CA TYR A 340 10.12 11.10 -5.86
C TYR A 340 9.53 12.14 -6.82
N ARG A 341 10.38 12.91 -7.50
CA ARG A 341 9.95 14.02 -8.36
C ARG A 341 8.82 13.62 -9.30
N PRO A 342 7.75 14.43 -9.44
CA PRO A 342 6.62 14.10 -10.29
C PRO A 342 6.96 14.10 -11.79
N ASP A 343 8.05 14.72 -12.21
CA ASP A 343 8.47 14.80 -13.60
C ASP A 343 9.64 13.86 -13.93
N ARG A 344 10.01 12.93 -13.04
CA ARG A 344 11.19 12.05 -13.23
C ARG A 344 11.10 11.07 -14.41
N PHE A 345 9.92 10.93 -15.02
CA PHE A 345 9.69 10.12 -16.22
C PHE A 345 9.53 10.95 -17.49
N SER A 346 9.60 12.29 -17.38
CA SER A 346 9.65 13.20 -18.51
C SER A 346 11.01 13.09 -19.21
N ALA A 347 11.01 13.23 -20.53
CA ALA A 347 12.19 13.07 -21.38
C ALA A 347 13.14 14.27 -21.30
#